data_AF-A0AA39V1A1-F1
#
_entry.id   AF-A0AA39V1A1-F1
#
_cell.length_a   1.000
_cell.length_b   1.000
_cell.length_c   1.000
_cell.angle_alpha   90.00
_cell.angle_beta   90.00
_cell.angle_gamma   90.00
#
_symmetry.space_group_name_H-M   'P 1'
#
loop_
_entity.id
_entity.type
_entity.pdbx_description
1 polymer ?
#
loop_
_entity_poly.entity_id
_entity_poly.type
_entity_poly.pdbx_seq_one_letter_code
_entity_poly.pdbx_strand_id
1 'polypeptide(L)'
;MNPPSHLLPHQQPVDMSLLSISLGKALKNGKRTDQACSTCRRDKVGCDGNRPCGVCMKKGYTPDQCVTGCGPCRRARVRCEDGAPCQRCREMGVTCVDANADVRRGIQPNPLPSRSARPGTRERVKLACEACRKDNKKCDEQRPCGRCVIRKKECVMLERGPKSTKLRCEGCRKANRRCDDLRPCGPCRTANEECINTKRQGGHGHRVKQACLNCRQDKIRCNGERPCKHCDRKNYECIDRACKSCSSAGYPHLCKHRAEDSSGITGMCI
;
A
#
# COMPACT_ATOMS: atom_id res chain seq x y z
N MET A 1 -78.39 -3.93 25.27
CA MET A 1 -77.38 -4.89 24.77
C MET A 1 -76.18 -4.08 24.29
N ASN A 2 -75.13 -4.00 25.11
CA ASN A 2 -73.91 -3.26 24.81
C ASN A 2 -72.89 -4.17 24.10
N PRO A 3 -72.18 -3.72 23.07
CA PRO A 3 -71.14 -4.51 22.42
C PRO A 3 -69.85 -4.56 23.27
N PRO A 4 -69.00 -5.59 23.08
CA PRO A 4 -67.81 -5.80 23.90
C PRO A 4 -66.61 -4.99 23.41
N SER A 5 -65.91 -4.38 24.36
CA SER A 5 -64.66 -3.64 24.16
C SER A 5 -63.50 -4.59 23.82
N HIS A 6 -62.95 -4.49 22.61
CA HIS A 6 -61.72 -5.17 22.23
C HIS A 6 -60.50 -4.45 22.86
N LEU A 7 -59.79 -5.18 23.72
CA LEU A 7 -58.48 -4.82 24.28
C LEU A 7 -57.41 -4.87 23.18
N LEU A 8 -56.71 -3.76 22.96
CA LEU A 8 -55.51 -3.68 22.11
C LEU A 8 -54.29 -4.29 22.84
N PRO A 9 -53.43 -5.08 22.16
CA PRO A 9 -52.20 -5.59 22.75
C PRO A 9 -51.10 -4.52 22.75
N HIS A 10 -50.43 -4.46 23.90
CA HIS A 10 -49.28 -3.62 24.21
C HIS A 10 -48.12 -3.91 23.24
N GLN A 11 -47.75 -2.93 22.40
CA GLN A 11 -46.50 -3.01 21.64
C GLN A 11 -45.32 -2.82 22.59
N GLN A 12 -44.46 -3.83 22.67
CA GLN A 12 -43.15 -3.76 23.32
C GLN A 12 -42.14 -3.17 22.33
N PRO A 13 -41.25 -2.25 22.75
CA PRO A 13 -40.19 -1.73 21.90
C PRO A 13 -39.13 -2.82 21.66
N VAL A 14 -38.89 -3.18 20.40
CA VAL A 14 -37.78 -4.05 20.01
C VAL A 14 -36.47 -3.26 20.05
N ASP A 15 -35.54 -3.73 20.88
CA ASP A 15 -34.18 -3.22 21.01
C ASP A 15 -33.38 -3.49 19.72
N MET A 16 -33.07 -2.42 18.98
CA MET A 16 -32.31 -2.42 17.72
C MET A 16 -30.81 -2.16 17.93
N SER A 17 -30.22 -2.73 18.99
CA SER A 17 -28.82 -2.44 19.35
C SER A 17 -27.83 -3.56 19.04
N LEU A 18 -27.98 -4.37 17.98
CA LEU A 18 -26.95 -5.37 17.62
C LEU A 18 -26.80 -5.66 16.11
N LEU A 19 -26.50 -4.63 15.32
CA LEU A 19 -25.99 -4.78 13.94
C LEU A 19 -24.66 -4.06 13.75
N SER A 20 -23.60 -4.69 14.26
CA SER A 20 -22.20 -4.35 13.99
C SER A 20 -21.83 -4.73 12.55
N ILE A 21 -22.18 -3.86 11.59
CA ILE A 21 -21.77 -3.98 10.19
C ILE A 21 -20.28 -3.67 10.07
N SER A 22 -19.51 -4.71 9.83
CA SER A 22 -18.13 -4.73 9.34
C SER A 22 -18.04 -4.04 7.96
N LEU A 23 -17.95 -2.71 7.93
CA LEU A 23 -17.66 -1.97 6.70
C LEU A 23 -16.19 -1.52 6.67
N GLY A 24 -15.38 -2.27 5.91
CA GLY A 24 -14.04 -1.87 5.50
C GLY A 24 -14.07 -0.57 4.71
N LYS A 25 -13.87 0.55 5.41
CA LYS A 25 -13.68 1.86 4.77
C LYS A 25 -12.24 2.01 4.36
N ALA A 26 -12.02 2.02 3.05
CA ALA A 26 -10.81 2.47 2.39
C ALA A 26 -10.34 3.80 3.00
N LEU A 27 -9.19 3.76 3.68
CA LEU A 27 -8.57 4.91 4.30
C LEU A 27 -8.21 5.92 3.22
N LYS A 28 -8.94 7.04 3.17
CA LYS A 28 -8.47 8.27 2.52
C LYS A 28 -7.06 8.54 3.05
N ASN A 29 -6.11 8.79 2.15
CA ASN A 29 -4.73 9.14 2.45
C ASN A 29 -4.67 10.46 3.24
N GLY A 30 -5.03 10.42 4.52
CA GLY A 30 -4.74 11.50 5.46
C GLY A 30 -3.23 11.65 5.56
N LYS A 31 -2.77 12.90 5.61
CA LYS A 31 -1.37 13.27 5.84
C LYS A 31 -0.85 12.42 7.00
N ARG A 32 0.07 11.49 6.71
CA ARG A 32 0.65 10.62 7.74
C ARG A 32 1.49 11.49 8.64
N THR A 33 1.05 11.63 9.89
CA THR A 33 1.86 12.31 10.91
C THR A 33 3.05 11.42 11.26
N ASP A 34 4.23 12.01 11.41
CA ASP A 34 5.43 11.26 11.81
C ASP A 34 5.27 10.63 13.20
N GLN A 35 4.34 11.15 14.02
CA GLN A 35 4.10 10.77 15.40
C GLN A 35 2.65 10.31 15.67
N ALA A 36 2.25 9.20 15.06
CA ALA A 36 0.99 8.54 15.43
C ALA A 36 0.94 8.15 16.93
N CYS A 37 -0.24 8.30 17.56
CA CYS A 37 -0.48 7.92 18.96
C CYS A 37 -0.32 6.40 19.19
N SER A 38 -0.17 5.98 20.45
CA SER A 38 -0.01 4.57 20.83
C SER A 38 -1.18 3.69 20.35
N THR A 39 -2.41 4.17 20.49
CA THR A 39 -3.65 3.47 20.07
C THR A 39 -3.71 3.28 18.55
N CYS A 40 -3.57 4.35 17.76
CA CYS A 40 -3.61 4.25 16.30
C CYS A 40 -2.49 3.36 15.73
N ARG A 41 -1.32 3.34 16.37
CA ARG A 41 -0.22 2.45 16.00
C ARG A 41 -0.55 0.98 16.25
N ARG A 42 -1.16 0.67 17.40
CA ARG A 42 -1.62 -0.68 17.75
C ARG A 42 -2.65 -1.17 16.74
N ASP A 43 -3.63 -0.33 16.43
CA ASP A 43 -4.74 -0.65 15.53
C ASP A 43 -4.35 -0.57 14.04
N LYS A 44 -3.12 -0.13 13.74
CA LYS A 44 -2.60 0.09 12.38
C LYS A 44 -3.49 1.01 11.53
N VAL A 45 -4.13 1.99 12.17
CA VAL A 45 -4.99 3.01 11.54
C VAL A 45 -4.27 4.34 11.40
N GLY A 46 -4.75 5.20 10.50
CA GLY A 46 -4.21 6.55 10.32
C GLY A 46 -4.40 7.41 11.58
N CYS A 47 -3.39 8.21 11.93
CA CYS A 47 -3.44 9.18 13.03
C CYS A 47 -3.26 10.59 12.47
N ASP A 48 -4.23 11.46 12.75
CA ASP A 48 -4.29 12.86 12.34
C ASP A 48 -3.40 13.79 13.17
N GLY A 49 -2.86 13.31 14.29
CA GLY A 49 -1.86 14.03 15.10
C GLY A 49 -2.43 14.98 16.15
N ASN A 50 -3.73 15.28 16.09
CA ASN A 50 -4.44 15.97 17.16
C ASN A 50 -4.40 15.15 18.46
N ARG A 51 -4.61 15.81 19.60
CA ARG A 51 -4.63 15.21 20.94
C ARG A 51 -5.92 15.65 21.65
N PRO A 52 -6.95 14.78 21.74
CA PRO A 52 -7.02 13.43 21.21
C PRO A 52 -7.15 13.44 19.68
N CYS A 53 -6.61 12.42 19.03
CA CYS A 53 -6.69 12.29 17.58
C CYS A 53 -8.12 11.89 17.18
N GLY A 54 -8.58 12.23 15.98
CA GLY A 54 -9.97 11.99 15.55
C GLY A 54 -10.40 10.53 15.63
N VAL A 55 -9.48 9.58 15.48
CA VAL A 55 -9.76 8.15 15.71
C VAL A 55 -9.95 7.85 17.19
N CYS A 56 -9.11 8.43 18.06
CA CYS A 56 -9.21 8.26 19.50
C CYS A 56 -10.48 8.92 20.06
N MET A 57 -10.81 10.12 19.58
CA MET A 57 -12.04 10.83 19.95
C MET A 57 -13.29 10.02 19.59
N LYS A 58 -13.34 9.41 18.41
CA LYS A 58 -14.45 8.52 18.00
C LYS A 58 -14.58 7.26 18.85
N LYS A 59 -13.49 6.83 19.48
CA LYS A 59 -13.48 5.70 20.42
C LYS A 59 -13.77 6.11 21.87
N GLY A 60 -14.03 7.40 22.13
CA GLY A 60 -14.26 7.92 23.47
C GLY A 60 -13.00 8.06 24.32
N TYR A 61 -11.80 8.02 23.73
CA TYR A 61 -10.58 8.24 24.49
C TYR A 61 -10.38 9.72 24.83
N THR A 62 -9.98 9.98 26.07
CA THR A 62 -9.64 11.32 26.56
C THR A 62 -8.29 11.80 26.00
N PRO A 63 -8.00 13.11 26.03
CA PRO A 63 -6.68 13.64 25.65
C PRO A 63 -5.52 12.92 26.35
N ASP A 64 -5.69 12.59 27.64
CA ASP A 64 -4.69 11.90 28.46
C ASP A 64 -4.46 10.44 28.06
N GLN A 65 -5.45 9.80 27.46
CA GLN A 65 -5.32 8.44 26.93
C GLN A 65 -4.71 8.42 25.52
N CYS A 66 -4.79 9.53 24.77
CA CYS A 66 -4.24 9.66 23.44
C CYS A 66 -2.75 10.05 23.46
N VAL A 67 -1.89 9.20 24.02
CA VAL A 67 -0.46 9.52 24.22
C VAL A 67 0.43 9.20 23.01
N THR A 68 1.45 10.05 22.77
CA THR A 68 2.61 9.67 21.96
C THR A 68 3.49 8.77 22.82
N GLY A 69 3.64 7.48 22.51
CA GLY A 69 4.58 6.64 23.27
C GLY A 69 6.03 7.15 23.16
N CYS A 70 6.87 6.83 24.15
CA CYS A 70 8.29 7.19 24.14
C CYS A 70 9.04 6.57 22.93
N GLY A 71 10.21 7.13 22.58
CA GLY A 71 11.00 6.69 21.43
C GLY A 71 11.29 5.18 21.41
N PRO A 72 11.78 4.57 22.50
CA PRO A 72 12.00 3.13 22.60
C PRO A 72 10.74 2.28 22.36
N CYS A 73 9.62 2.61 23.01
CA CYS A 73 8.36 1.89 22.82
C CYS A 73 7.80 2.04 21.41
N ARG A 74 7.98 3.22 20.80
CA ARG A 74 7.62 3.48 19.40
C ARG A 74 8.43 2.63 18.41
N ARG A 75 9.73 2.41 18.67
CA ARG A 75 10.59 1.55 17.84
C ARG A 75 10.23 0.07 18.01
N ALA A 76 9.94 -0.35 19.24
CA ALA A 76 9.52 -1.71 19.55
C ALA A 76 8.07 -2.02 19.15
N ARG A 77 7.28 -1.01 18.74
CA ARG A 77 5.85 -1.13 18.37
C ARG A 77 4.98 -1.69 19.51
N VAL A 78 5.31 -1.34 20.74
CA VAL A 78 4.58 -1.72 21.96
C VAL A 78 3.93 -0.49 22.60
N ARG A 79 2.99 -0.70 23.54
CA ARG A 79 2.36 0.40 24.27
C ARG A 79 3.34 1.00 25.27
N CYS A 80 3.23 2.31 25.44
CA CYS A 80 3.95 3.07 26.45
C CYS A 80 2.93 3.37 27.55
N GLU A 81 3.21 2.93 28.77
CA GLU A 81 2.32 3.03 29.93
C GLU A 81 3.08 3.76 31.06
N ASP A 82 2.36 4.53 31.88
CA ASP A 82 2.85 5.13 33.13
C ASP A 82 3.89 6.25 33.02
N GLY A 83 3.69 7.17 32.06
CA GLY A 83 4.46 8.41 32.00
C GLY A 83 5.95 8.19 31.69
N ALA A 84 6.80 9.15 32.06
CA ALA A 84 8.25 9.03 31.88
C ALA A 84 8.97 8.97 33.23
N PRO A 85 9.84 7.96 33.46
CA PRO A 85 10.13 6.83 32.58
C PRO A 85 8.99 5.80 32.57
N CYS A 86 8.58 5.35 31.38
CA CYS A 86 7.49 4.39 31.23
C CYS A 86 7.87 3.02 31.82
N GLN A 87 6.88 2.26 32.29
CA GLN A 87 7.10 1.00 33.00
C GLN A 87 8.05 0.06 32.24
N ARG A 88 7.78 -0.15 30.95
CA ARG A 88 8.63 -0.98 30.09
C ARG A 88 10.07 -0.48 29.96
N CYS A 89 10.27 0.84 29.88
CA CYS A 89 11.63 1.39 29.80
C CYS A 89 12.38 1.17 31.12
N ARG A 90 11.69 1.24 32.25
CA ARG A 90 12.23 0.93 33.57
C ARG A 90 12.62 -0.54 33.67
N GLU A 91 11.73 -1.46 33.30
CA GLU A 91 11.97 -2.91 33.32
C GLU A 91 13.11 -3.33 32.39
N MET A 92 13.20 -2.73 31.20
CA MET A 92 14.24 -3.05 30.22
C MET A 92 15.57 -2.32 30.48
N GLY A 93 15.64 -1.44 31.49
CA GLY A 93 16.82 -0.61 31.76
C GLY A 93 17.21 0.32 30.60
N VAL A 94 16.26 0.71 29.73
CA VAL A 94 16.53 1.57 28.57
C VAL A 94 16.12 3.00 28.85
N THR A 95 16.92 3.98 28.40
CA THR A 95 16.63 5.41 28.59
C THR A 95 15.30 5.78 27.93
N CYS A 96 14.32 6.17 28.76
CA CYS A 96 13.01 6.62 28.29
C CYS A 96 13.10 8.06 27.79
N VAL A 97 13.37 8.21 26.49
CA VAL A 97 13.35 9.54 25.84
C VAL A 97 11.92 9.81 25.38
N ASP A 98 11.26 10.75 26.04
CA ASP A 98 9.95 11.24 25.63
C ASP A 98 10.04 11.99 24.30
N ALA A 99 9.05 11.77 23.45
CA ALA A 99 8.92 12.54 22.21
C ALA A 99 8.35 13.96 22.44
N ASN A 100 7.92 14.28 23.67
CA ASN A 100 7.22 15.51 24.04
C ASN A 100 7.93 16.34 25.14
N ALA A 101 9.13 15.95 25.59
CA ALA A 101 9.86 16.69 26.62
C ALA A 101 10.18 18.14 26.20
N ASP A 102 10.22 18.42 24.90
CA ASP A 102 10.47 19.74 24.34
C ASP A 102 9.22 20.66 24.31
N VAL A 103 8.00 20.12 24.49
CA VAL A 103 6.75 20.91 24.40
C VAL A 103 6.24 21.36 25.78
N ARG A 104 6.61 20.67 26.87
CA ARG A 104 6.13 20.99 28.23
C ARG A 104 7.01 21.96 29.00
N ARG A 105 8.25 22.21 28.59
CA ARG A 105 9.01 23.38 29.07
C ARG A 105 8.65 24.51 28.14
N GLY A 106 7.92 25.52 28.61
CA GLY A 106 7.57 26.74 27.88
C GLY A 106 8.77 27.61 27.48
N ILE A 107 9.82 27.00 26.93
CA ILE A 107 10.93 27.67 26.28
C ILE A 107 10.38 28.10 24.94
N GLN A 108 10.05 29.39 24.83
CA GLN A 108 9.79 30.01 23.54
C GLN A 108 10.86 29.56 22.54
N PRO A 109 10.50 29.19 21.30
CA PRO A 109 11.49 28.94 20.28
C PRO A 109 12.22 30.26 20.03
N ASN A 110 13.41 30.40 20.60
CA ASN A 110 14.37 31.39 20.16
C ASN A 110 14.48 31.25 18.63
N PRO A 111 14.26 32.30 17.83
CA PRO A 111 14.44 32.24 16.40
C PRO A 111 15.95 32.17 16.14
N LEU A 112 16.50 30.96 16.25
CA LEU A 112 17.85 30.69 15.80
C LEU A 112 17.92 30.95 14.29
N PRO A 113 19.02 31.55 13.82
CA PRO A 113 19.15 31.94 12.43
C PRO A 113 18.99 30.71 11.56
N SER A 114 18.20 30.91 10.51
CA SER A 114 17.98 30.00 9.40
C SER A 114 19.22 29.16 9.14
N ARG A 115 19.21 27.91 9.62
CA ARG A 115 20.15 26.89 9.17
C ARG A 115 19.77 26.57 7.73
N SER A 116 20.30 27.39 6.84
CA SER A 116 20.52 27.09 5.45
C SER A 116 20.94 25.62 5.33
N ALA A 117 20.17 24.88 4.56
CA ALA A 117 20.45 23.51 4.13
C ALA A 117 20.84 22.53 5.24
N ARG A 118 19.85 21.85 5.84
CA ARG A 118 20.10 20.45 6.21
C ARG A 118 20.64 19.77 4.94
N PRO A 119 21.87 19.22 4.92
CA PRO A 119 22.31 18.42 3.78
C PRO A 119 21.25 17.34 3.62
N GLY A 120 20.60 17.40 2.45
CA GLY A 120 19.39 16.66 2.16
C GLY A 120 19.54 15.21 2.56
N THR A 121 18.43 14.61 2.98
CA THR A 121 18.21 13.17 3.02
C THR A 121 19.22 12.45 2.12
N ARG A 122 20.31 11.91 2.71
CA ARG A 122 21.40 11.28 1.93
C ARG A 122 20.74 10.42 0.88
N GLU A 123 20.84 10.86 -0.38
CA GLU A 123 20.09 10.25 -1.46
C GLU A 123 20.50 8.78 -1.45
N ARG A 124 19.49 7.93 -1.37
CA ARG A 124 19.75 6.51 -1.26
C ARG A 124 20.30 6.11 -2.61
N VAL A 125 21.60 5.81 -2.66
CA VAL A 125 22.27 5.34 -3.88
C VAL A 125 21.37 4.35 -4.60
N LYS A 126 21.06 4.65 -5.86
CA LYS A 126 20.14 3.84 -6.68
C LYS A 126 20.62 2.39 -6.77
N LEU A 127 21.92 2.15 -6.58
CA LEU A 127 22.56 0.85 -6.62
C LEU A 127 23.74 0.74 -5.64
N ALA A 128 23.68 -0.24 -4.74
CA ALA A 128 24.81 -0.59 -3.87
C ALA A 128 25.85 -1.41 -4.64
N CYS A 129 27.15 -1.22 -4.33
CA CYS A 129 28.22 -2.05 -4.86
C CYS A 129 28.08 -3.52 -4.44
N GLU A 130 28.75 -4.43 -5.15
CA GLU A 130 28.66 -5.87 -4.90
C GLU A 130 29.03 -6.26 -3.47
N ALA A 131 30.13 -5.73 -2.94
CA ALA A 131 30.57 -6.02 -1.58
C ALA A 131 29.53 -5.60 -0.53
N CYS A 132 28.99 -4.37 -0.64
CA CYS A 132 27.95 -3.90 0.28
C CYS A 132 26.64 -4.68 0.14
N ARG A 133 26.30 -5.18 -1.07
CA ARG A 133 25.15 -6.07 -1.29
C ARG A 133 25.34 -7.42 -0.60
N LYS A 134 26.50 -8.07 -0.80
CA LYS A 134 26.85 -9.34 -0.15
C LYS A 134 26.81 -9.21 1.38
N ASP A 135 27.28 -8.08 1.91
CA ASP A 135 27.32 -7.82 3.35
C ASP A 135 25.99 -7.27 3.94
N ASN A 136 24.91 -7.16 3.15
CA ASN A 136 23.62 -6.59 3.54
C ASN A 136 23.73 -5.21 4.22
N LYS A 137 24.62 -4.37 3.70
CA LYS A 137 25.16 -3.18 4.33
C LYS A 137 24.89 -1.96 3.44
N LYS A 138 24.61 -0.79 4.04
CA LYS A 138 24.33 0.44 3.27
C LYS A 138 25.57 0.87 2.49
N CYS A 139 25.45 1.05 1.18
CA CYS A 139 26.52 1.58 0.35
C CYS A 139 26.40 3.11 0.28
N ASP A 140 27.53 3.81 0.26
CA ASP A 140 27.59 5.26 0.07
C ASP A 140 27.61 5.61 -1.43
N GLU A 141 27.35 6.86 -1.80
CA GLU A 141 27.29 7.28 -3.22
C GLU A 141 28.68 7.42 -3.87
N GLN A 142 29.71 7.70 -3.07
CA GLN A 142 31.08 7.79 -3.56
C GLN A 142 31.57 6.45 -4.13
N ARG A 143 32.41 6.50 -5.16
CA ARG A 143 33.02 5.35 -5.83
C ARG A 143 34.54 5.54 -5.87
N PRO A 144 35.33 4.65 -5.26
CA PRO A 144 34.93 3.54 -4.38
C PRO A 144 34.18 4.01 -3.13
N CYS A 145 33.22 3.23 -2.62
CA CYS A 145 32.45 3.64 -1.44
C CYS A 145 33.32 3.57 -0.18
N GLY A 146 33.06 4.43 0.81
CA GLY A 146 33.90 4.54 2.01
C GLY A 146 34.10 3.21 2.74
N ARG A 147 33.07 2.36 2.79
CA ARG A 147 33.19 1.02 3.37
C ARG A 147 34.13 0.09 2.59
N CYS A 148 34.13 0.15 1.26
CA CYS A 148 35.07 -0.62 0.44
C CYS A 148 36.51 -0.13 0.63
N VAL A 149 36.71 1.19 0.72
CA VAL A 149 38.02 1.80 1.01
C VAL A 149 38.57 1.32 2.36
N ILE A 150 37.77 1.42 3.44
CA ILE A 150 38.17 0.98 4.79
C ILE A 150 38.52 -0.51 4.82
N ARG A 151 37.78 -1.34 4.08
CA ARG A 151 38.00 -2.79 4.03
C ARG A 151 39.05 -3.22 3.01
N LYS A 152 39.63 -2.28 2.25
CA LYS A 152 40.51 -2.57 1.11
C LYS A 152 39.93 -3.62 0.16
N LYS A 153 38.61 -3.56 -0.06
CA LYS A 153 37.89 -4.44 -1.00
C LYS A 153 37.55 -3.68 -2.26
N GLU A 154 37.54 -4.39 -3.38
CA GLU A 154 37.14 -3.82 -4.66
C GLU A 154 35.68 -3.34 -4.62
N CYS A 155 35.44 -2.13 -5.16
CA CYS A 155 34.11 -1.51 -5.16
C CYS A 155 33.45 -1.63 -6.54
N VAL A 156 33.09 -2.86 -6.92
CA VAL A 156 32.47 -3.14 -8.22
C VAL A 156 31.01 -2.68 -8.25
N MET A 157 30.67 -1.86 -9.25
CA MET A 157 29.27 -1.57 -9.58
C MET A 157 28.73 -2.70 -10.45
N LEU A 158 27.72 -3.40 -9.95
CA LEU A 158 26.96 -4.33 -10.79
C LEU A 158 26.04 -3.50 -11.66
N GLU A 159 26.22 -3.49 -12.98
CA GLU A 159 25.20 -2.94 -13.85
C GLU A 159 23.88 -3.67 -13.59
N ARG A 160 22.78 -2.91 -13.45
CA ARG A 160 21.46 -3.54 -13.43
C ARG A 160 21.21 -4.06 -14.84
N GLY A 161 21.63 -5.29 -15.09
CA GLY A 161 21.13 -6.05 -16.23
C GLY A 161 19.60 -6.01 -16.24
N PRO A 162 18.97 -6.17 -17.41
CA PRO A 162 17.52 -6.21 -17.52
C PRO A 162 16.97 -7.12 -16.44
N LYS A 163 16.05 -6.61 -15.61
CA LYS A 163 15.48 -7.35 -14.47
C LYS A 163 14.81 -8.61 -15.02
N SER A 164 15.56 -9.70 -15.14
CA SER A 164 15.03 -10.98 -15.53
C SER A 164 14.28 -11.51 -14.31
N THR A 165 12.97 -11.26 -14.28
CA THR A 165 12.08 -11.93 -13.34
C THR A 165 12.09 -13.41 -13.74
N LYS A 166 13.05 -14.15 -13.15
CA LYS A 166 13.30 -15.57 -13.37
C LYS A 166 11.99 -16.33 -13.36
N LEU A 167 11.60 -16.83 -14.53
CA LEU A 167 10.38 -17.59 -14.68
C LEU A 167 10.63 -19.00 -14.14
N ARG A 168 9.85 -19.40 -13.14
CA ARG A 168 9.83 -20.79 -12.68
C ARG A 168 9.13 -21.64 -13.74
N CYS A 169 9.67 -22.83 -14.03
CA CYS A 169 8.96 -23.83 -14.83
C CYS A 169 7.67 -24.29 -14.12
N GLU A 170 6.81 -25.01 -14.83
CA GLU A 170 5.53 -25.48 -14.28
C GLU A 170 5.70 -26.37 -13.04
N GLY A 171 6.56 -27.38 -13.11
CA GLY A 171 6.83 -28.29 -12.00
C GLY A 171 7.34 -27.56 -10.76
N CYS A 172 8.32 -26.67 -10.90
CA CYS A 172 8.81 -25.86 -9.79
C CYS A 172 7.76 -24.91 -9.23
N ARG A 173 6.85 -24.38 -10.08
CA ARG A 173 5.75 -23.53 -9.61
C ARG A 173 4.73 -24.33 -8.82
N LYS A 174 4.30 -25.49 -9.32
CA LYS A 174 3.35 -26.40 -8.66
C LYS A 174 3.88 -26.91 -7.32
N ALA A 175 5.14 -27.34 -7.29
CA ALA A 175 5.80 -27.81 -6.07
C ALA A 175 6.34 -26.67 -5.16
N ASN A 176 6.14 -25.41 -5.54
CA ASN A 176 6.69 -24.22 -4.86
C ASN A 176 8.21 -24.28 -4.58
N ARG A 177 8.97 -24.95 -5.46
CA ARG A 177 10.43 -25.07 -5.40
C ARG A 177 11.12 -23.90 -6.11
N ARG A 178 12.38 -23.63 -5.74
CA ARG A 178 13.23 -22.66 -6.45
C ARG A 178 13.60 -23.26 -7.80
N CYS A 179 13.39 -22.52 -8.88
CA CYS A 179 13.74 -22.96 -10.23
C CYS A 179 15.05 -22.31 -10.64
N ASP A 180 16.01 -23.13 -11.07
CA ASP A 180 17.23 -22.64 -11.71
C ASP A 180 16.89 -22.28 -13.17
N ASP A 181 17.50 -21.23 -13.71
CA ASP A 181 17.17 -20.74 -15.07
C ASP A 181 17.68 -21.68 -16.19
N LEU A 182 18.39 -22.74 -15.82
CA LEU A 182 18.77 -23.81 -16.73
C LEU A 182 17.54 -24.63 -17.14
N ARG A 183 17.54 -25.14 -18.37
CA ARG A 183 16.48 -25.98 -18.92
C ARG A 183 17.10 -27.26 -19.48
N PRO A 184 16.79 -28.45 -18.92
CA PRO A 184 15.93 -28.68 -17.75
C PRO A 184 16.48 -28.07 -16.47
N CYS A 185 15.59 -27.65 -15.57
CA CYS A 185 15.98 -27.09 -14.28
C CYS A 185 16.56 -28.19 -13.37
N GLY A 186 17.54 -27.87 -12.51
CA GLY A 186 18.14 -28.84 -11.58
C GLY A 186 17.10 -29.65 -10.78
N PRO A 187 16.13 -28.99 -10.12
CA PRO A 187 15.05 -29.67 -9.41
C PRO A 187 14.20 -30.58 -10.29
N CYS A 188 13.93 -30.17 -11.53
CA CYS A 188 13.14 -30.93 -12.49
C CYS A 188 13.87 -32.21 -12.90
N ARG A 189 15.18 -32.08 -13.15
CA ARG A 189 16.06 -33.20 -13.48
C ARG A 189 16.14 -34.20 -12.33
N THR A 190 16.27 -33.74 -11.09
CA THR A 190 16.30 -34.63 -9.91
C THR A 190 14.95 -35.32 -9.66
N ALA A 191 13.84 -34.64 -9.96
CA ALA A 191 12.50 -35.20 -9.79
C ALA A 191 12.06 -36.10 -10.97
N ASN A 192 12.87 -36.22 -12.03
CA ASN A 192 12.47 -36.83 -13.31
C ASN A 192 11.12 -36.27 -13.84
N GLU A 193 10.87 -34.98 -13.61
CA GLU A 193 9.68 -34.27 -14.09
C GLU A 193 10.02 -33.42 -15.31
N GLU A 194 9.07 -33.28 -16.23
CA GLU A 194 9.26 -32.44 -17.43
C GLU A 194 9.39 -30.95 -17.07
N CYS A 195 10.48 -30.32 -17.55
CA CYS A 195 10.76 -28.91 -17.27
C CYS A 195 10.09 -27.98 -18.28
N ILE A 196 8.76 -27.87 -18.18
CA ILE A 196 7.97 -27.06 -19.13
C ILE A 196 8.05 -25.57 -18.77
N ASN A 197 8.50 -24.76 -19.73
CA ASN A 197 8.40 -23.31 -19.65
C ASN A 197 6.93 -22.91 -19.83
N THR A 198 6.25 -22.57 -18.74
CA THR A 198 4.95 -21.90 -18.88
C THR A 198 5.18 -20.54 -19.52
N LYS A 199 4.69 -20.36 -20.76
CA LYS A 199 4.40 -19.02 -21.27
C LYS A 199 3.56 -18.35 -20.19
N ARG A 200 3.90 -17.12 -19.79
CA ARG A 200 3.08 -16.37 -18.84
C ARG A 200 1.70 -16.22 -19.48
N GLN A 201 0.76 -17.11 -19.17
CA GLN A 201 -0.65 -16.76 -19.24
C GLN A 201 -0.76 -15.58 -18.28
N GLY A 202 -0.92 -14.38 -18.82
CA GLY A 202 -0.78 -13.12 -18.11
C GLY A 202 -1.59 -13.13 -16.82
N GLY A 203 -0.92 -13.40 -15.71
CA GLY A 203 -1.54 -13.43 -14.39
C GLY A 203 -2.14 -12.07 -14.07
N HIS A 204 -3.35 -12.10 -13.50
CA HIS A 204 -4.19 -10.96 -13.11
C HIS A 204 -4.95 -10.23 -14.22
N GLY A 205 -5.33 -10.98 -15.25
CA GLY A 205 -6.37 -10.62 -16.21
C GLY A 205 -5.89 -9.49 -17.12
N HIS A 206 -6.21 -9.61 -18.39
CA HIS A 206 -5.97 -8.55 -19.35
C HIS A 206 -6.58 -7.25 -18.78
N ARG A 207 -5.74 -6.34 -18.27
CA ARG A 207 -6.21 -5.01 -17.87
C ARG A 207 -6.52 -4.35 -19.19
N VAL A 208 -7.80 -4.32 -19.51
CA VAL A 208 -8.28 -3.63 -20.70
C VAL A 208 -7.72 -2.23 -20.67
N LYS A 209 -7.07 -1.80 -21.76
CA LYS A 209 -6.53 -0.43 -21.88
C LYS A 209 -7.63 0.59 -21.57
N GLN A 210 -8.89 0.23 -21.88
CA GLN A 210 -10.06 1.06 -21.66
C GLN A 210 -11.29 0.24 -21.23
N ALA A 211 -11.83 0.58 -20.06
CA ALA A 211 -13.15 0.13 -19.63
C ALA A 211 -14.25 0.99 -20.28
N CYS A 212 -15.41 0.37 -20.57
CA CYS A 212 -16.62 1.06 -21.04
C CYS A 212 -17.14 2.08 -20.01
N LEU A 213 -18.04 2.96 -20.44
CA LEU A 213 -18.59 4.04 -19.59
C LEU A 213 -19.29 3.47 -18.35
N ASN A 214 -20.17 2.49 -18.52
CA ASN A 214 -20.92 1.89 -17.41
C ASN A 214 -20.01 1.21 -16.38
N CYS A 215 -19.02 0.42 -16.81
CA CYS A 215 -18.07 -0.18 -15.86
C CYS A 215 -17.21 0.86 -15.13
N ARG A 216 -16.89 2.00 -15.75
CA ARG A 216 -16.17 3.10 -15.08
C ARG A 216 -17.06 3.80 -14.06
N GLN A 217 -18.31 4.08 -14.42
CA GLN A 217 -19.30 4.70 -13.55
C GLN A 217 -19.57 3.84 -12.32
N ASP A 218 -19.76 2.53 -12.52
CA ASP A 218 -19.95 1.53 -11.46
C ASP A 218 -18.65 1.18 -10.72
N LYS A 219 -17.49 1.70 -11.18
CA LYS A 219 -16.15 1.45 -10.62
C LYS A 219 -15.80 -0.04 -10.51
N ILE A 220 -16.26 -0.83 -11.48
CA ILE A 220 -16.01 -2.27 -11.58
C ILE A 220 -15.04 -2.60 -12.72
N ARG A 221 -14.52 -3.82 -12.72
CA ARG A 221 -13.60 -4.29 -13.77
C ARG A 221 -14.36 -4.61 -15.06
N CYS A 222 -13.97 -3.97 -16.16
CA CYS A 222 -14.42 -4.33 -17.51
C CYS A 222 -13.55 -5.46 -18.08
N ASN A 223 -14.20 -6.46 -18.70
CA ASN A 223 -13.55 -7.62 -19.34
C ASN A 223 -13.03 -7.32 -20.76
N GLY A 224 -13.50 -6.25 -21.41
CA GLY A 224 -12.92 -5.78 -22.68
C GLY A 224 -13.62 -6.26 -23.94
N GLU A 225 -14.41 -7.32 -23.85
CA GLU A 225 -15.33 -7.76 -24.90
C GLU A 225 -16.46 -6.73 -25.09
N ARG A 226 -17.10 -6.68 -26.26
CA ARG A 226 -18.21 -5.78 -26.58
C ARG A 226 -19.38 -6.60 -27.15
N PRO A 227 -20.56 -6.62 -26.48
CA PRO A 227 -20.80 -6.06 -25.15
C PRO A 227 -19.93 -6.74 -24.08
N CYS A 228 -19.60 -6.01 -23.02
CA CYS A 228 -18.79 -6.55 -21.94
C CYS A 228 -19.68 -7.41 -21.04
N LYS A 229 -19.16 -8.48 -20.40
CA LYS A 229 -19.94 -9.45 -19.60
C LYS A 229 -20.75 -8.81 -18.48
N HIS A 230 -20.38 -7.61 -18.04
CA HIS A 230 -21.17 -6.88 -17.07
C HIS A 230 -22.35 -6.14 -17.72
N CYS A 231 -22.10 -5.40 -18.80
CA CYS A 231 -23.15 -4.70 -19.53
C CYS A 231 -24.16 -5.69 -20.11
N ASP A 232 -23.69 -6.81 -20.66
CA ASP A 232 -24.52 -7.89 -21.18
C ASP A 232 -25.48 -8.45 -20.11
N ARG A 233 -24.95 -8.83 -18.94
CA ARG A 233 -25.77 -9.31 -17.81
C ARG A 233 -26.76 -8.30 -17.25
N LYS A 234 -26.45 -7.00 -17.33
CA LYS A 234 -27.36 -5.94 -16.88
C LYS A 234 -28.27 -5.41 -17.99
N ASN A 235 -28.14 -5.96 -19.20
CA ASN A 235 -28.81 -5.48 -20.41
C ASN A 235 -28.60 -3.97 -20.65
N TYR A 236 -27.37 -3.50 -20.41
CA TYR A 236 -26.96 -2.12 -20.67
C TYR A 236 -26.23 -2.02 -22.01
N GLU A 237 -26.42 -0.89 -22.68
CA GLU A 237 -25.62 -0.55 -23.85
C GLU A 237 -24.14 -0.39 -23.46
N CYS A 238 -23.26 -1.20 -24.06
CA CYS A 238 -21.85 -1.24 -23.69
C CYS A 238 -21.04 -0.20 -24.48
N ILE A 239 -21.16 1.07 -24.07
CA ILE A 239 -20.57 2.20 -24.79
C ILE A 239 -19.12 2.44 -24.36
N ASP A 240 -18.22 2.57 -25.33
CA ASP A 240 -16.86 3.04 -25.11
C ASP A 240 -16.76 4.55 -25.02
N ARG A 241 -15.84 5.05 -24.19
CA ARG A 241 -15.52 6.48 -24.20
C ARG A 241 -14.82 6.82 -25.53
N ALA A 242 -15.31 7.84 -26.22
CA ALA A 242 -14.63 8.41 -27.38
C ALA A 242 -13.16 8.74 -27.07
N CYS A 243 -12.26 8.59 -28.04
CA CYS A 243 -10.88 9.06 -27.88
C CYS A 243 -10.87 10.59 -27.75
N LYS A 244 -9.81 11.14 -27.15
CA LYS A 244 -9.68 12.60 -26.94
C LYS A 244 -9.85 13.36 -28.26
N SER A 245 -9.26 12.87 -29.35
CA SER A 245 -9.34 13.50 -30.68
C SER A 245 -10.78 13.59 -31.19
N CYS A 246 -11.57 12.52 -31.09
CA CYS A 246 -12.99 12.55 -31.49
C CYS A 246 -13.85 13.40 -30.56
N SER A 247 -13.52 13.45 -29.26
CA SER A 247 -14.17 14.37 -28.33
C SER A 247 -13.87 15.84 -28.69
N SER A 248 -12.63 16.17 -29.05
CA SER A 248 -12.25 17.53 -29.45
C SER A 248 -12.83 17.94 -30.79
N ALA A 249 -13.02 17.00 -31.72
CA ALA A 249 -13.58 17.26 -33.04
C ALA A 249 -15.12 17.42 -33.05
N GLY A 250 -15.80 17.27 -31.91
CA GLY A 250 -17.25 17.45 -31.81
C GLY A 250 -18.11 16.24 -32.21
N TYR A 251 -17.48 15.11 -32.60
CA TYR A 251 -18.19 13.89 -33.03
C TYR A 251 -17.81 12.66 -32.17
N PRO A 252 -18.08 12.67 -30.85
CA PRO A 252 -17.69 11.58 -29.96
C PRO A 252 -18.40 10.25 -30.26
N HIS A 253 -19.61 10.30 -30.81
CA HIS A 253 -20.43 9.12 -31.11
C HIS A 253 -20.01 8.37 -32.39
N LEU A 254 -19.16 8.98 -33.24
CA LEU A 254 -18.68 8.40 -34.51
C LEU A 254 -17.24 7.91 -34.44
N CYS A 255 -16.70 7.69 -33.23
CA CYS A 255 -15.30 7.29 -33.04
C CYS A 255 -15.03 5.86 -33.56
N LYS A 256 -14.76 5.70 -34.86
CA LYS A 256 -14.43 4.42 -35.53
C LYS A 256 -12.98 3.95 -35.33
N HIS A 257 -12.13 4.71 -34.64
CA HIS A 257 -10.71 4.40 -34.38
C HIS A 257 -10.40 3.09 -33.62
N ARG A 258 -11.39 2.21 -33.46
CA ARG A 258 -11.26 0.93 -32.76
C ARG A 258 -11.65 -0.28 -33.59
N ALA A 259 -12.32 -0.09 -34.73
CA ALA A 259 -12.82 -1.19 -35.55
C ALA A 259 -11.73 -1.85 -36.44
N GLU A 260 -10.59 -1.19 -36.65
CA GLU A 260 -9.61 -1.63 -37.68
C GLU A 260 -8.25 -2.10 -37.15
N ASP A 261 -8.06 -2.25 -35.83
CA ASP A 261 -6.77 -2.70 -35.28
C ASP A 261 -6.71 -4.22 -35.06
N SER A 262 -6.93 -4.99 -36.13
CA SER A 262 -6.54 -6.42 -36.22
C SER A 262 -5.06 -6.58 -36.59
N SER A 263 -4.41 -5.51 -37.04
CA SER A 263 -3.13 -5.54 -37.76
C SER A 263 -1.92 -5.06 -36.92
N GLY A 264 -2.03 -4.99 -35.60
CA GLY A 264 -0.86 -4.84 -34.70
C GLY A 264 -0.02 -3.57 -34.87
N ILE A 265 -0.39 -2.65 -35.77
CA ILE A 265 0.28 -1.38 -35.97
C ILE A 265 -0.31 -0.40 -34.96
N THR A 266 0.55 0.06 -34.07
CA THR A 266 0.17 0.94 -32.98
C THR A 266 -0.10 2.34 -33.55
N GLY A 267 -1.36 2.61 -33.90
CA GLY A 267 -1.86 3.98 -34.06
C GLY A 267 -1.81 4.70 -32.70
N MET A 268 -0.65 5.23 -32.34
CA MET A 268 -0.49 6.06 -31.14
C MET A 268 -1.24 7.39 -31.35
N CYS A 269 -2.46 7.46 -30.81
CA CYS A 269 -3.05 8.75 -30.44
C CYS A 269 -2.46 9.14 -29.06
N ILE A 270 -1.57 10.13 -29.05
CA ILE A 270 -0.99 10.75 -27.84
C ILE A 270 -2.05 11.60 -27.13
#